data_AF-A0A945D318-F1
#
_entry.id   AF-A0A945D318-F1
#
_cell.length_a   1.000
_cell.length_b   1.000
_cell.length_c   1.000
_cell.angle_alpha   90.00
_cell.angle_beta   90.00
_cell.angle_gamma   90.00
#
_symmetry.space_group_name_H-M   'P 1'
#
loop_
_entity.id
_entity.type
_entity.pdbx_description
1 polymer ?
#
loop_
_entity_poly.entity_id
_entity_poly.type
_entity_poly.pdbx_seq_one_letter_code
_entity_poly.pdbx_strand_id
1 'polypeptide(L)' 'MHDGGMMMGWGLHGFVSILFLTLIVIAIVLLIRWLWRGGAPATTTASGALDILEERYARGEIDQAEFQSRKKDIS' A
#
# COMPACT_ATOMS: atom_id res chain seq x y z
N MET A 1 45.17 -25.45 25.02
CA MET A 1 44.51 -25.57 23.71
C MET A 1 43.00 -25.43 23.93
N HIS A 2 42.45 -24.22 23.77
CA HIS A 2 41.03 -23.98 23.54
C HIS A 2 40.83 -22.49 23.19
N ASP A 3 41.10 -22.14 21.93
CA ASP A 3 40.86 -20.80 21.37
C ASP A 3 39.78 -20.84 20.28
N GLY A 4 38.74 -21.67 20.47
CA GLY A 4 37.67 -21.88 19.48
C GLY A 4 36.38 -21.09 19.73
N GLY A 5 36.24 -20.43 20.89
CA GLY A 5 34.98 -19.79 21.30
C GLY A 5 34.74 -18.38 20.76
N MET A 6 35.80 -17.68 20.35
CA MET A 6 35.73 -16.26 19.97
C MET A 6 35.29 -16.01 18.52
N MET A 7 35.30 -17.02 17.65
CA MET A 7 34.86 -16.88 16.24
C MET A 7 33.36 -17.15 16.02
N MET A 8 32.65 -17.76 16.98
CA MET A 8 31.21 -18.01 16.87
C MET A 8 30.35 -16.80 17.29
N GLY A 9 30.87 -15.90 18.13
CA GLY A 9 30.15 -14.69 18.55
C GLY A 9 30.04 -13.62 17.46
N TRP A 10 31.09 -13.48 16.64
CA TRP A 10 31.12 -12.50 15.55
C TRP A 10 30.26 -12.90 14.35
N GLY A 11 30.17 -14.19 14.05
CA GLY A 11 29.32 -14.71 12.96
C GLY A 11 27.83 -14.57 13.25
N LEU A 12 27.41 -14.86 14.50
CA LEU A 12 26.01 -14.69 14.92
C LEU A 12 25.59 -13.22 14.96
N HIS A 13 26.45 -12.34 15.47
CA HIS A 13 26.16 -10.90 15.48
C HIS A 13 26.04 -10.32 14.06
N GLY A 14 26.91 -10.74 13.14
CA GLY A 14 26.82 -10.39 11.72
C GLY A 14 25.52 -10.89 11.09
N PHE A 15 25.15 -12.13 11.33
CA PHE A 15 23.92 -12.73 10.79
C PHE A 15 22.65 -12.01 11.28
N VAL A 16 22.58 -11.68 12.57
CA VAL A 16 21.44 -10.93 13.14
C VAL A 16 21.33 -9.54 12.52
N SER A 17 22.45 -8.85 12.28
CA SER A 17 22.44 -7.54 11.64
C SER A 17 21.91 -7.58 10.19
N ILE A 18 22.29 -8.61 9.42
CA ILE A 18 21.83 -8.81 8.04
C ILE A 18 20.34 -9.16 8.02
N LEU A 19 19.88 -10.02 8.93
CA LEU A 19 18.45 -10.33 9.07
C LEU A 19 17.65 -9.08 9.41
N PHE A 20 18.13 -8.26 10.35
CA PHE A 20 17.47 -7.02 10.73
C PHE A 20 17.34 -6.04 9.56
N LEU A 21 18.41 -5.85 8.78
CA LEU A 21 18.37 -5.03 7.56
C LEU A 21 17.39 -5.59 6.52
N THR A 22 17.37 -6.92 6.35
CA THR A 22 16.43 -7.58 5.43
C THR A 22 14.98 -7.33 5.85
N LEU A 23 14.67 -7.41 7.15
CA LEU A 23 13.35 -7.12 7.68
C LEU A 23 12.94 -5.67 7.45
N ILE A 24 13.85 -4.71 7.63
CA ILE A 24 13.59 -3.29 7.33
C ILE A 24 13.23 -3.12 5.84
N VAL A 25 13.99 -3.73 4.93
CA VAL A 25 13.71 -3.65 3.49
C VAL A 25 12.33 -4.23 3.18
N ILE A 26 11.99 -5.40 3.74
CA ILE A 26 10.66 -6.00 3.57
C ILE A 26 9.56 -5.06 4.09
N ALA A 27 9.73 -4.47 5.27
CA ALA A 27 8.78 -3.54 5.85
C ALA A 27 8.55 -2.31 4.95
N ILE A 28 9.63 -1.73 4.40
CA ILE A 28 9.56 -0.60 3.47
C ILE A 28 8.85 -1.01 2.17
N VAL A 29 9.20 -2.16 1.59
CA VAL A 29 8.55 -2.66 0.37
C VAL A 29 7.06 -2.89 0.60
N LEU A 30 6.68 -3.47 1.74
CA LEU A 30 5.28 -3.66 2.11
C LEU A 30 4.55 -2.33 2.31
N LEU A 31 5.21 -1.35 2.94
CA LEU A 31 4.67 -0.01 3.13
C LEU A 31 4.43 0.69 1.79
N ILE A 32 5.43 0.71 0.90
CA ILE A 32 5.31 1.27 -0.45
C ILE A 32 4.22 0.55 -1.23
N ARG A 33 4.18 -0.79 -1.15
CA ARG A 33 3.15 -1.58 -1.83
C ARG A 33 1.77 -1.32 -1.27
N TRP A 34 1.64 -1.05 0.02
CA TRP A 34 0.38 -0.66 0.64
C TRP A 34 -0.02 0.77 0.27
N LEU A 35 0.91 1.72 0.19
CA LEU A 35 0.65 3.08 -0.29
C LEU A 35 0.23 3.09 -1.76
N TRP A 36 0.94 2.37 -2.64
CA TRP A 36 0.57 2.25 -4.05
C TRP A 36 -0.72 1.48 -4.26
N ARG A 37 -1.02 0.50 -3.40
CA ARG A 37 -2.31 -0.21 -3.43
C ARG A 37 -3.43 0.53 -2.69
N GLY A 38 -3.10 1.55 -1.90
CA GLY A 38 -4.02 2.47 -1.24
C GLY A 38 -4.43 3.65 -2.12
N GLY A 39 -3.80 3.83 -3.29
CA GLY A 39 -4.24 4.76 -4.34
C GLY A 39 -5.30 4.21 -5.29
N ALA A 40 -5.68 2.94 -5.13
CA ALA A 40 -6.88 2.38 -5.73
C ALA A 40 -7.71 1.80 -4.58
N PRO A 41 -8.77 2.48 -4.13
CA PRO A 41 -9.66 1.86 -3.18
C PRO A 41 -10.27 0.65 -3.90
N ALA A 42 -9.85 -0.55 -3.49
CA ALA A 42 -10.59 -1.78 -3.69
C ALA A 42 -11.87 -1.75 -2.81
N THR A 43 -12.55 -0.61 -2.75
CA THR A 43 -13.87 -0.46 -2.18
C THR A 43 -14.82 -0.85 -3.28
N THR A 44 -15.29 -2.09 -3.23
CA THR A 44 -16.68 -2.44 -3.49
C THR A 44 -17.36 -1.50 -4.49
N THR A 45 -17.23 -1.83 -5.78
CA THR A 45 -17.88 -1.36 -7.03
C THR A 45 -18.76 -0.08 -7.02
N ALA A 46 -19.53 0.20 -5.96
CA ALA A 46 -20.32 1.42 -5.78
C ALA A 46 -19.51 2.66 -5.35
N SER A 47 -18.58 2.55 -4.38
CA SER A 47 -17.89 3.73 -3.83
C SER A 47 -16.86 4.33 -4.79
N GLY A 48 -16.11 3.49 -5.51
CA GLY A 48 -15.16 3.96 -6.52
C GLY A 48 -15.84 4.56 -7.76
N ALA A 49 -17.03 4.08 -8.12
CA ALA A 49 -17.79 4.61 -9.24
C ALA A 49 -18.33 6.02 -8.95
N LEU A 50 -18.74 6.28 -7.69
CA LEU A 50 -19.17 7.62 -7.25
C LEU A 50 -18.03 8.63 -7.23
N ASP A 51 -16.84 8.22 -6.77
CA ASP A 51 -15.65 9.09 -6.68
C ASP A 51 -15.19 9.54 -8.07
N ILE A 52 -15.19 8.62 -9.05
CA ILE A 52 -14.92 8.95 -10.46
C ILE A 52 -15.98 9.88 -11.04
N LEU A 53 -17.25 9.72 -10.63
CA LEU A 53 -18.35 10.56 -11.10
C LEU A 53 -18.23 12.00 -10.57
N GLU A 54 -17.85 12.15 -9.30
CA GLU A 54 -17.66 13.44 -8.64
C GLU A 54 -16.47 14.19 -9.24
N GLU A 55 -15.37 13.50 -9.55
CA GLU A 55 -14.20 14.08 -10.24
C GLU A 55 -14.59 14.67 -11.61
N ARG A 56 -15.45 13.98 -12.38
CA ARG A 56 -15.90 14.44 -13.71
C ARG A 56 -16.93 15.57 -13.63
N TYR A 57 -17.79 15.55 -12.62
CA TYR A 57 -18.69 16.66 -12.32
C TYR A 57 -17.90 17.92 -11.94
N ALA A 58 -16.87 17.79 -11.10
CA ALA A 58 -16.00 18.90 -10.72
C ALA A 58 -15.18 19.44 -11.90
N ARG A 59 -14.81 18.58 -12.86
CA ARG A 59 -14.21 18.99 -14.14
C ARG A 59 -15.21 19.62 -15.12
N GLY A 60 -16.51 19.57 -14.83
CA GLY A 60 -17.57 20.08 -15.70
C GLY A 60 -17.84 19.22 -16.94
N GLU A 61 -17.33 17.99 -16.98
CA GLU A 61 -17.54 17.07 -18.10
C GLU A 61 -18.93 16.43 -18.08
N ILE A 62 -19.60 16.45 -16.92
CA ILE A 62 -20.91 15.84 -16.69
C ILE A 62 -21.82 16.87 -16.01
N ASP A 63 -23.06 16.98 -16.48
CA ASP A 63 -24.07 17.87 -15.91
C ASP A 63 -24.68 17.33 -14.61
N GLN A 64 -25.18 18.22 -13.75
CA GLN A 64 -25.80 17.86 -12.46
C GLN A 64 -26.97 16.87 -12.62
N ALA A 65 -27.73 16.98 -13.71
CA ALA A 65 -28.83 16.06 -14.00
C ALA A 65 -28.34 14.62 -14.25
N GLU A 66 -27.21 14.47 -14.92
CA GLU A 66 -26.64 13.17 -15.25
C GLU A 66 -25.97 12.52 -14.03
N PHE A 67 -25.31 13.33 -13.19
CA PHE A 67 -24.76 12.90 -11.90
C PHE A 67 -25.85 12.30 -10.99
N GLN A 68 -26.99 12.98 -10.87
CA GLN A 68 -28.10 12.53 -10.03
C GLN A 68 -28.73 11.23 -10.54
N SER A 69 -28.81 11.04 -11.86
CA SER A 69 -29.36 9.82 -12.46
C SER A 69 -28.47 8.60 -12.15
N ARG A 70 -27.16 8.73 -12.40
CA ARG A 70 -26.19 7.66 -12.16
C ARG A 70 -26.00 7.36 -10.67
N LYS A 71 -26.09 8.36 -9.79
CA LYS A 71 -26.05 8.17 -8.33
C LYS A 71 -27.22 7.32 -7.82
N LYS A 72 -28.41 7.45 -8.42
CA LYS A 72 -29.60 6.66 -8.07
C LYS A 72 -29.53 5.22 -8.59
N ASP A 73 -28.81 5.00 -9.68
CA ASP A 73 -28.61 3.68 -10.28
C ASP A 73 -27.56 2.85 -9.51
N ILE A 74 -26.60 3.52 -8.87
CA ILE A 74 -25.50 2.92 -8.10
C ILE A 74 -25.87 2.69 -6.61
N SER A 75 -26.93 3.34 -6.11
CA SER A 75 -27.41 3.21 -4.72
C SER A 75 -28.39 2.06 -4.55
#